data_AF-A0A3R6Z2E8-F1
#
_entry.id   AF-A0A3R6Z2E8-F1
#
_cell.length_a   1.000
_cell.length_b   1.000
_cell.length_c   1.000
_cell.angle_alpha   90.00
_cell.angle_beta   90.00
_cell.angle_gamma   90.00
#
_symmetry.space_group_name_H-M   'P 1'
#
loop_
_entity.id
_entity.type
_entity.pdbx_description
1 polymer ?
#
loop_
_entity_poly.entity_id
_entity_poly.type
_entity_poly.pdbx_seq_one_letter_code
_entity_poly.pdbx_strand_id
1 'polypeptide(L)'
;MFHNVDILDIYSSVWEEDLHQANHDQWWEAYTAVNTRMAQAVAAAAAPHDVVWAHDYHLLLFPKLIQDHFASIHTPRPRLVFFLHVPFPTSEIFRELSNGAALLEGVLAVDVVGFHTFDHARHFLNACKRFLGLTYQSQSGVNLGVDYKGRNVVIAISHVGIEKNLIQEAVLWPQVVAAATALRDKHKGKLLLAGVDVCQRLSGVPLKLLAFEQFFNQCPTWKDKLVLVQRVHLTSSRQGDEAYSSHEIKQLVTRITASHGADVIDYEESATPLSLADRLALWLACDMLLVTSIRGGLNLHPLEFVFAKGASKASDLHAKAGV
;
A
#
# COMPACT_ATOMS: atom_id res chain seq x y z
N MET A 1 -14.77 5.68 0.83
CA MET A 1 -13.77 5.27 1.85
C MET A 1 -13.31 3.80 1.65
N PHE A 2 -12.79 3.51 0.45
CA PHE A 2 -12.15 2.27 -0.04
C PHE A 2 -11.03 2.69 -1.02
N HIS A 3 -10.18 3.64 -0.61
CA HIS A 3 -9.23 4.33 -1.52
C HIS A 3 -9.77 4.68 -2.95
N ASN A 4 -10.90 5.32 -3.20
CA ASN A 4 -11.84 5.91 -2.25
C ASN A 4 -13.30 5.48 -2.42
N VAL A 5 -13.60 4.36 -3.11
CA VAL A 5 -14.78 4.14 -4.00
C VAL A 5 -14.41 4.36 -5.48
N ASP A 6 -13.10 4.32 -5.79
CA ASP A 6 -12.59 4.37 -7.16
C ASP A 6 -11.71 3.17 -7.45
N ILE A 7 -12.36 2.09 -7.90
CA ILE A 7 -11.69 1.04 -8.69
C ILE A 7 -11.45 1.57 -10.13
N LEU A 8 -12.09 2.70 -10.48
CA LEU A 8 -12.29 3.19 -11.83
C LEU A 8 -11.77 4.62 -12.08
N ASP A 9 -11.83 5.55 -11.12
CA ASP A 9 -11.21 6.88 -11.27
C ASP A 9 -9.71 6.84 -10.93
N ILE A 10 -8.89 6.98 -11.99
CA ILE A 10 -7.42 6.96 -11.97
C ILE A 10 -6.84 8.38 -12.19
N TYR A 11 -7.68 9.39 -12.43
CA TYR A 11 -7.21 10.67 -12.97
C TYR A 11 -7.66 11.90 -12.18
N SER A 12 -8.91 11.96 -11.72
CA SER A 12 -9.59 13.23 -11.40
C SER A 12 -10.01 13.42 -9.95
N SER A 13 -9.40 12.73 -8.97
CA SER A 13 -9.80 12.74 -7.54
C SER A 13 -9.55 14.04 -6.74
N VAL A 14 -9.94 15.17 -7.31
CA VAL A 14 -10.62 16.26 -6.59
C VAL A 14 -12.11 15.87 -6.51
N TRP A 15 -12.82 16.23 -5.45
CA TRP A 15 -14.23 15.84 -5.24
C TRP A 15 -15.19 16.70 -6.09
N GLU A 16 -15.13 16.57 -7.42
CA GLU A 16 -15.99 17.27 -8.38
C GLU A 16 -17.07 16.32 -8.92
N GLU A 17 -18.28 16.41 -8.34
CA GLU A 17 -19.40 15.47 -8.57
C GLU A 17 -19.77 15.27 -10.05
N ASP A 18 -19.65 16.32 -10.87
CA ASP A 18 -20.08 16.32 -12.28
C ASP A 18 -19.23 15.41 -13.20
N LEU A 19 -17.94 15.20 -12.91
CA LEU A 19 -17.05 14.39 -13.76
C LEU A 19 -17.23 12.88 -13.56
N HIS A 20 -17.53 12.45 -12.34
CA HIS A 20 -17.61 11.04 -11.96
C HIS A 20 -18.79 10.33 -12.65
N GLN A 21 -19.92 11.02 -12.83
CA GLN A 21 -21.15 10.40 -13.36
C GLN A 21 -21.10 10.19 -14.88
N ALA A 22 -20.29 10.94 -15.62
CA ALA A 22 -20.23 10.90 -17.08
C ALA A 22 -19.40 9.73 -17.65
N ASN A 23 -18.39 9.24 -16.92
CA ASN A 23 -17.39 8.29 -17.43
C ASN A 23 -17.43 6.88 -16.79
N HIS A 24 -18.28 6.68 -15.78
CA HIS A 24 -18.34 5.44 -14.99
C HIS A 24 -18.41 4.16 -15.86
N ASP A 25 -19.26 4.16 -16.89
CA ASP A 25 -19.46 2.98 -17.74
C ASP A 25 -18.25 2.71 -18.64
N GLN A 26 -17.63 3.75 -19.21
CA GLN A 26 -16.40 3.62 -20.00
C GLN A 26 -15.25 3.04 -19.16
N TRP A 27 -15.12 3.49 -17.91
CA TRP A 27 -14.10 2.95 -17.01
C TRP A 27 -14.39 1.49 -16.63
N TRP A 28 -15.65 1.13 -16.39
CA TRP A 28 -16.06 -0.25 -16.13
C TRP A 28 -15.79 -1.19 -17.31
N GLU A 29 -16.06 -0.73 -18.53
CA GLU A 29 -15.69 -1.45 -19.76
C GLU A 29 -14.18 -1.65 -19.86
N ALA A 30 -13.39 -0.60 -19.62
CA ALA A 30 -11.93 -0.68 -19.63
C ALA A 30 -11.38 -1.65 -18.57
N TYR A 31 -11.89 -1.59 -17.34
CA TYR A 31 -11.54 -2.49 -16.25
C TYR A 31 -11.88 -3.96 -16.58
N THR A 32 -13.06 -4.18 -17.15
CA THR A 32 -13.51 -5.49 -17.63
C THR A 32 -12.64 -6.00 -18.79
N ALA A 33 -12.27 -5.15 -19.73
CA ALA A 33 -11.41 -5.50 -20.87
C ALA A 33 -9.99 -5.87 -20.42
N VAL A 34 -9.41 -5.16 -19.45
CA VAL A 34 -8.10 -5.49 -18.85
C VAL A 34 -8.18 -6.83 -18.12
N ASN A 35 -9.17 -7.03 -17.26
CA ASN A 35 -9.39 -8.30 -16.55
C ASN A 35 -9.59 -9.47 -17.52
N THR A 36 -10.32 -9.26 -18.62
CA THR A 36 -10.57 -10.26 -19.67
C THR A 36 -9.28 -10.64 -20.41
N ARG A 37 -8.49 -9.66 -20.86
CA ARG A 37 -7.20 -9.93 -21.52
C ARG A 37 -6.23 -10.67 -20.62
N MET A 38 -6.16 -10.29 -19.34
CA MET A 38 -5.32 -10.96 -18.34
C MET A 38 -5.80 -12.41 -18.11
N ALA A 39 -7.11 -12.62 -17.95
CA ALA A 39 -7.68 -13.97 -17.77
C ALA A 39 -7.45 -14.86 -18.99
N GLN A 40 -7.58 -14.34 -20.21
CA GLN A 40 -7.28 -15.07 -21.45
C GLN A 40 -5.80 -15.46 -21.54
N ALA A 41 -4.88 -14.52 -21.27
CA ALA A 41 -3.45 -14.79 -21.31
C ALA A 41 -3.02 -15.86 -20.29
N VAL A 42 -3.55 -15.79 -19.06
CA VAL A 42 -3.26 -16.80 -18.02
C VAL A 42 -3.92 -18.14 -18.34
N ALA A 43 -5.18 -18.16 -18.79
CA ALA A 43 -5.88 -19.41 -19.09
C ALA A 43 -5.28 -20.16 -20.31
N ALA A 44 -4.68 -19.45 -21.26
CA ALA A 44 -3.92 -20.05 -22.35
C ALA A 44 -2.59 -20.71 -21.90
N ALA A 45 -2.07 -20.34 -20.72
CA ALA A 45 -0.80 -20.83 -20.19
C ALA A 45 -0.97 -21.84 -19.03
N ALA A 46 -2.06 -21.75 -18.26
CA ALA A 46 -2.28 -22.54 -17.05
C ALA A 46 -2.87 -23.92 -17.34
N ALA A 47 -2.35 -24.94 -16.67
CA ALA A 47 -2.87 -26.31 -16.67
C ALA A 47 -3.76 -26.58 -15.44
N PRO A 48 -4.64 -27.60 -15.46
CA PRO A 48 -5.55 -27.90 -14.33
C PRO A 48 -4.87 -28.24 -12.99
N HIS A 49 -3.57 -28.57 -13.00
CA HIS A 49 -2.79 -28.87 -11.80
C HIS A 49 -2.07 -27.65 -11.20
N ASP A 50 -2.08 -26.50 -11.90
CA ASP A 50 -1.41 -25.28 -11.46
C ASP A 50 -2.18 -24.57 -10.33
N VAL A 51 -1.47 -23.65 -9.68
CA VAL A 51 -2.03 -22.67 -8.75
C VAL A 51 -1.87 -21.29 -9.37
N VAL A 52 -2.98 -20.64 -9.71
CA VAL A 52 -2.99 -19.24 -10.14
C VAL A 52 -3.26 -18.37 -8.93
N TRP A 53 -2.32 -17.49 -8.61
CA TRP A 53 -2.44 -16.54 -7.50
C TRP A 53 -2.62 -15.12 -8.06
N ALA A 54 -3.82 -14.59 -7.92
CA ALA A 54 -4.19 -13.22 -8.29
C ALA A 54 -3.94 -12.25 -7.12
N HIS A 55 -3.45 -11.05 -7.44
CA HIS A 55 -3.11 -10.03 -6.45
C HIS A 55 -3.87 -8.72 -6.73
N ASP A 56 -4.43 -8.20 -5.65
CA ASP A 56 -4.96 -6.85 -5.47
C ASP A 56 -6.18 -6.42 -6.32
N TYR A 57 -6.73 -5.25 -5.98
CA TYR A 57 -8.03 -4.74 -6.46
C TYR A 57 -8.12 -4.50 -7.98
N HIS A 58 -7.01 -4.51 -8.71
CA HIS A 58 -7.00 -4.42 -10.17
C HIS A 58 -7.60 -5.67 -10.83
N LEU A 59 -7.58 -6.82 -10.14
CA LEU A 59 -7.92 -8.14 -10.67
C LEU A 59 -9.13 -8.78 -9.95
N LEU A 60 -10.14 -7.99 -9.57
CA LEU A 60 -11.31 -8.50 -8.83
C LEU A 60 -12.22 -9.37 -9.72
N LEU A 61 -12.31 -9.11 -11.03
CA LEU A 61 -13.12 -9.91 -11.97
C LEU A 61 -12.38 -11.12 -12.54
N PHE A 62 -11.06 -11.01 -12.66
CA PHE A 62 -10.16 -12.00 -13.24
C PHE A 62 -10.43 -13.46 -12.80
N PRO A 63 -10.66 -13.80 -11.51
CA PRO A 63 -10.83 -15.20 -11.12
C PRO A 63 -12.10 -15.83 -11.69
N LYS A 64 -13.20 -15.06 -11.78
CA LYS A 64 -14.43 -15.52 -12.44
C LYS A 64 -14.24 -15.70 -13.94
N LEU A 65 -13.51 -14.80 -14.60
CA LEU A 65 -13.23 -14.90 -16.03
C LEU A 65 -12.38 -16.14 -16.37
N ILE A 66 -11.42 -16.51 -15.51
CA ILE A 66 -10.72 -17.80 -15.62
C ILE A 66 -11.68 -18.97 -15.41
N GLN A 67 -12.51 -18.96 -14.36
CA GLN A 67 -13.46 -20.04 -14.11
C GLN A 67 -14.41 -20.24 -15.31
N ASP A 68 -14.95 -19.15 -15.86
CA ASP A 68 -15.86 -19.18 -17.00
C ASP A 68 -15.17 -19.68 -18.28
N HIS A 69 -13.90 -19.29 -18.52
CA HIS A 69 -13.11 -19.80 -19.65
C HIS A 69 -12.94 -21.33 -19.58
N PHE A 70 -12.43 -21.86 -18.46
CA PHE A 70 -12.22 -23.29 -18.28
C PHE A 70 -13.53 -24.09 -18.36
N ALA A 71 -14.62 -23.54 -17.84
CA ALA A 71 -15.96 -24.12 -17.99
C ALA A 71 -16.40 -24.19 -19.47
N SER A 72 -16.16 -23.15 -20.28
CA SER A 72 -16.55 -23.14 -21.69
C SER A 72 -15.83 -24.22 -22.52
N ILE A 73 -14.56 -24.51 -22.21
CA ILE A 73 -13.76 -25.59 -22.82
C ILE A 73 -13.88 -26.93 -22.08
N HIS A 74 -14.88 -27.07 -21.19
CA HIS A 74 -15.20 -28.31 -20.47
C HIS A 74 -14.01 -28.94 -19.73
N THR A 75 -13.07 -28.11 -19.27
CA THR A 75 -11.82 -28.51 -18.63
C THR A 75 -11.81 -28.04 -17.17
N PRO A 76 -11.30 -28.83 -16.20
CA PRO A 76 -11.18 -28.37 -14.82
C PRO A 76 -10.25 -27.14 -14.73
N ARG A 77 -10.69 -26.08 -14.05
CA ARG A 77 -9.84 -24.92 -13.81
C ARG A 77 -8.68 -25.24 -12.84
N PRO A 78 -7.53 -24.53 -12.92
CA PRO A 78 -6.50 -24.58 -11.88
C PRO A 78 -7.05 -24.16 -10.51
N ARG A 79 -6.27 -24.42 -9.46
CA ARG A 79 -6.54 -23.87 -8.13
C ARG A 79 -6.35 -22.36 -8.16
N LEU A 80 -7.29 -21.62 -7.58
CA LEU A 80 -7.29 -20.17 -7.61
C LEU A 80 -7.15 -19.59 -6.20
N VAL A 81 -6.22 -18.65 -6.04
CA VAL A 81 -6.03 -17.83 -4.84
C VAL A 81 -6.15 -16.37 -5.23
N PHE A 82 -6.87 -15.56 -4.44
CA PHE A 82 -6.86 -14.10 -4.57
C PHE A 82 -6.38 -13.48 -3.27
N PHE A 83 -5.50 -12.48 -3.32
CA PHE A 83 -5.03 -11.77 -2.13
C PHE A 83 -5.21 -10.25 -2.28
N LEU A 84 -5.89 -9.61 -1.32
CA LEU A 84 -6.10 -8.17 -1.31
C LEU A 84 -5.07 -7.47 -0.41
N HIS A 85 -4.26 -6.59 -1.00
CA HIS A 85 -3.22 -5.85 -0.29
C HIS A 85 -3.72 -4.52 0.29
N VAL A 86 -4.84 -4.00 -0.23
CA VAL A 86 -5.53 -2.81 0.27
C VAL A 86 -6.61 -3.11 1.33
N PRO A 87 -7.02 -2.14 2.16
CA PRO A 87 -8.07 -2.35 3.16
C PRO A 87 -9.44 -2.57 2.54
N PHE A 88 -10.12 -3.68 2.84
CA PHE A 88 -11.52 -3.86 2.46
C PHE A 88 -12.42 -2.87 3.25
N PRO A 89 -13.46 -2.25 2.67
CA PRO A 89 -14.18 -1.15 3.29
C PRO A 89 -15.41 -1.67 4.04
N THR A 90 -16.02 -0.84 4.89
CA THR A 90 -17.30 -1.26 5.48
C THR A 90 -18.35 -1.46 4.38
N SER A 91 -19.31 -2.35 4.62
CA SER A 91 -20.37 -2.67 3.66
C SER A 91 -21.31 -1.49 3.36
N GLU A 92 -21.26 -0.41 4.14
CA GLU A 92 -21.95 0.85 3.83
C GLU A 92 -21.26 1.56 2.68
N ILE A 93 -19.93 1.70 2.76
CA ILE A 93 -19.11 2.31 1.71
C ILE A 93 -19.06 1.43 0.45
N PHE A 94 -19.03 0.10 0.61
CA PHE A 94 -19.02 -0.83 -0.52
C PHE A 94 -20.29 -0.73 -1.38
N ARG A 95 -21.41 -0.26 -0.80
CA ARG A 95 -22.70 -0.12 -1.49
C ARG A 95 -22.71 0.95 -2.57
N GLU A 96 -21.85 1.94 -2.44
CA GLU A 96 -21.74 3.05 -3.38
C GLU A 96 -21.05 2.62 -4.69
N LEU A 97 -20.51 1.39 -4.77
CA LEU A 97 -20.03 0.77 -6.01
C LEU A 97 -21.19 0.16 -6.80
N SER A 98 -21.57 0.78 -7.91
CA SER A 98 -22.60 0.31 -8.85
C SER A 98 -22.42 -1.17 -9.25
N ASN A 99 -21.17 -1.59 -9.46
CA ASN A 99 -20.80 -2.94 -9.86
C ASN A 99 -20.34 -3.84 -8.68
N GLY A 100 -20.63 -3.45 -7.44
CA GLY A 100 -20.16 -4.13 -6.22
C GLY A 100 -20.48 -5.63 -6.16
N ALA A 101 -21.65 -6.05 -6.65
CA ALA A 101 -22.04 -7.46 -6.71
C ALA A 101 -21.13 -8.27 -7.66
N ALA A 102 -20.86 -7.75 -8.87
CA ALA A 102 -19.99 -8.40 -9.85
C ALA A 102 -18.54 -8.54 -9.34
N LEU A 103 -18.06 -7.53 -8.62
CA LEU A 103 -16.73 -7.56 -7.98
C LEU A 103 -16.64 -8.64 -6.88
N LEU A 104 -17.68 -8.78 -6.04
CA LEU A 104 -17.73 -9.85 -5.03
C LEU A 104 -17.82 -11.24 -5.68
N GLU A 105 -18.67 -11.41 -6.70
CA GLU A 105 -18.77 -12.68 -7.44
C GLU A 105 -17.46 -13.05 -8.15
N GLY A 106 -16.73 -12.05 -8.64
CA GLY A 106 -15.41 -12.15 -9.23
C GLY A 106 -14.38 -12.72 -8.25
N VAL A 107 -14.28 -12.13 -7.06
CA VAL A 107 -13.39 -12.59 -5.99
C VAL A 107 -13.80 -13.97 -5.48
N LEU A 108 -15.10 -14.26 -5.31
CA LEU A 108 -15.58 -15.54 -4.79
C LEU A 108 -15.41 -16.73 -5.76
N ALA A 109 -15.01 -16.51 -7.01
CA ALA A 109 -14.68 -17.60 -7.94
C ALA A 109 -13.40 -18.37 -7.58
N VAL A 110 -12.65 -17.91 -6.58
CA VAL A 110 -11.44 -18.58 -6.07
C VAL A 110 -11.71 -19.75 -5.12
N ASP A 111 -10.65 -20.43 -4.68
CA ASP A 111 -10.65 -21.40 -3.59
C ASP A 111 -10.22 -20.78 -2.25
N VAL A 112 -9.32 -19.77 -2.29
CA VAL A 112 -8.85 -19.01 -1.12
C VAL A 112 -8.85 -17.50 -1.38
N VAL A 113 -9.44 -16.71 -0.47
CA VAL A 113 -9.34 -15.24 -0.43
C VAL A 113 -8.48 -14.82 0.76
N GLY A 114 -7.39 -14.09 0.51
CA GLY A 114 -6.44 -13.62 1.52
C GLY A 114 -6.56 -12.14 1.83
N PHE A 115 -6.41 -11.78 3.12
CA PHE A 115 -6.37 -10.41 3.62
C PHE A 115 -5.24 -10.18 4.63
N HIS A 116 -4.80 -8.94 4.78
CA HIS A 116 -3.81 -8.56 5.80
C HIS A 116 -4.32 -8.50 7.24
N THR A 117 -5.63 -8.33 7.47
CA THR A 117 -6.20 -8.24 8.82
C THR A 117 -7.55 -8.93 8.92
N PHE A 118 -7.90 -9.37 10.13
CA PHE A 118 -9.23 -9.91 10.42
C PHE A 118 -10.34 -8.90 10.12
N ASP A 119 -10.11 -7.60 10.32
CA ASP A 119 -11.13 -6.58 10.05
C ASP A 119 -11.45 -6.44 8.56
N HIS A 120 -10.45 -6.51 7.67
CA HIS A 120 -10.71 -6.49 6.23
C HIS A 120 -11.45 -7.76 5.78
N ALA A 121 -11.06 -8.93 6.29
CA ALA A 121 -11.79 -10.18 6.08
C ALA A 121 -13.24 -10.10 6.57
N ARG A 122 -13.46 -9.60 7.80
CA ARG A 122 -14.79 -9.39 8.40
C ARG A 122 -15.63 -8.42 7.58
N HIS A 123 -15.05 -7.36 7.04
CA HIS A 123 -15.76 -6.42 6.17
C HIS A 123 -16.17 -7.07 4.83
N PHE A 124 -15.29 -7.87 4.22
CA PHE A 124 -15.61 -8.66 3.02
C PHE A 124 -16.77 -9.63 3.26
N LEU A 125 -16.71 -10.41 4.34
CA LEU A 125 -17.77 -11.32 4.75
C LEU A 125 -19.12 -10.62 4.93
N ASN A 126 -19.13 -9.42 5.51
CA ASN A 126 -20.33 -8.60 5.66
C ASN A 126 -20.86 -8.06 4.33
N ALA A 127 -19.99 -7.76 3.36
CA ALA A 127 -20.40 -7.42 2.01
C ALA A 127 -21.00 -8.65 1.30
N CYS A 128 -20.33 -9.81 1.28
CA CYS A 128 -20.88 -11.06 0.74
C CYS A 128 -22.28 -11.38 1.31
N LYS A 129 -22.47 -11.20 2.62
CA LYS A 129 -23.77 -11.39 3.27
C LYS A 129 -24.83 -10.38 2.81
N ARG A 130 -24.50 -9.08 2.75
CA ARG A 130 -25.47 -8.02 2.42
C ARG A 130 -25.84 -7.95 0.94
N PHE A 131 -24.89 -8.20 0.03
CA PHE A 131 -25.09 -8.04 -1.42
C PHE A 131 -25.48 -9.34 -2.13
N LEU A 132 -24.97 -10.49 -1.67
CA LEU A 132 -25.17 -11.78 -2.32
C LEU A 132 -25.99 -12.77 -1.46
N GLY A 133 -26.46 -12.34 -0.28
CA GLY A 133 -27.24 -13.17 0.64
C GLY A 133 -26.47 -14.33 1.29
N LEU A 134 -25.15 -14.37 1.14
CA LEU A 134 -24.33 -15.53 1.53
C LEU A 134 -24.18 -15.65 3.05
N THR A 135 -24.12 -16.88 3.53
CA THR A 135 -23.73 -17.19 4.90
C THR A 135 -22.24 -17.58 4.94
N TYR A 136 -21.56 -17.14 5.99
CA TYR A 136 -20.18 -17.55 6.27
C TYR A 136 -20.16 -18.43 7.51
N GLN A 137 -19.32 -19.44 7.49
CA GLN A 137 -19.12 -20.35 8.60
C GLN A 137 -17.83 -19.97 9.33
N SER A 138 -17.93 -19.88 10.65
CA SER A 138 -16.77 -19.84 11.55
C SER A 138 -16.73 -21.17 12.28
N GLN A 139 -16.05 -22.17 11.71
CA GLN A 139 -15.79 -23.41 12.44
C GLN A 139 -14.77 -23.11 13.54
N SER A 140 -15.12 -23.47 14.78
CA SER A 140 -14.30 -23.17 15.94
C SER A 140 -12.92 -23.82 15.80
N GLY A 141 -11.89 -22.98 15.63
CA GLY A 141 -10.48 -23.37 15.75
C GLY A 141 -9.66 -23.58 14.46
N VAL A 142 -10.22 -23.53 13.24
CA VAL A 142 -9.41 -23.84 12.02
C VAL A 142 -9.52 -22.86 10.86
N ASN A 143 -10.70 -22.54 10.31
CA ASN A 143 -10.82 -21.64 9.14
C ASN A 143 -12.14 -20.84 9.14
N LEU A 144 -12.08 -19.59 8.67
CA LEU A 144 -13.26 -18.86 8.19
C LEU A 144 -13.54 -19.27 6.74
N GLY A 145 -14.81 -19.39 6.37
CA GLY A 145 -15.18 -19.74 4.99
C GLY A 145 -16.56 -19.21 4.57
N VAL A 146 -16.75 -19.03 3.27
CA VAL A 146 -18.02 -18.62 2.64
C VAL A 146 -18.54 -19.76 1.79
N ASP A 147 -19.80 -20.18 1.98
CA ASP A 147 -20.46 -21.03 1.00
C ASP A 147 -20.85 -20.18 -0.20
N TYR A 148 -20.28 -20.48 -1.36
CA TYR A 148 -20.60 -19.81 -2.62
C TYR A 148 -20.78 -20.86 -3.72
N LYS A 149 -22.03 -20.98 -4.19
CA LYS A 149 -22.43 -21.90 -5.27
C LYS A 149 -22.03 -23.36 -4.97
N GLY A 150 -22.17 -23.78 -3.71
CA GLY A 150 -21.86 -25.15 -3.26
C GLY A 150 -20.37 -25.45 -3.05
N ARG A 151 -19.52 -24.42 -3.08
CA ARG A 151 -18.09 -24.50 -2.73
C ARG A 151 -17.83 -23.69 -1.48
N ASN A 152 -17.01 -24.21 -0.57
CA ASN A 152 -16.50 -23.45 0.56
C ASN A 152 -15.24 -22.67 0.13
N VAL A 153 -15.36 -21.35 0.04
CA VAL A 153 -14.24 -20.44 -0.25
C VAL A 153 -13.56 -20.09 1.06
N VAL A 154 -12.29 -20.48 1.22
CA VAL A 154 -11.53 -20.28 2.46
C VAL A 154 -11.09 -18.81 2.58
N ILE A 155 -11.22 -18.24 3.77
CA ILE A 155 -10.74 -16.88 4.08
C ILE A 155 -9.46 -16.98 4.91
N ALA A 156 -8.34 -16.57 4.31
CA ALA A 156 -7.02 -16.57 4.94
C ALA A 156 -6.65 -15.16 5.44
N ILE A 157 -5.93 -15.10 6.57
CA ILE A 157 -5.38 -13.86 7.12
C ILE A 157 -3.87 -14.02 7.22
N SER A 158 -3.12 -13.17 6.53
CA SER A 158 -1.66 -13.26 6.46
C SER A 158 -1.01 -11.89 6.24
N HIS A 159 0.13 -11.67 6.90
CA HIS A 159 0.91 -10.44 6.76
C HIS A 159 2.05 -10.67 5.76
N VAL A 160 2.23 -9.73 4.82
CA VAL A 160 3.43 -9.72 3.97
C VAL A 160 4.62 -9.26 4.81
N GLY A 161 5.73 -9.98 4.68
CA GLY A 161 6.99 -9.69 5.35
C GLY A 161 7.92 -8.80 4.52
N ILE A 162 9.14 -8.65 5.02
CA ILE A 162 10.28 -8.02 4.33
C ILE A 162 11.30 -9.09 3.93
N GLU A 163 12.03 -8.85 2.85
CA GLU A 163 13.13 -9.70 2.40
C GLU A 163 14.39 -9.50 3.27
N LYS A 164 14.39 -10.18 4.42
CA LYS A 164 15.42 -10.02 5.47
C LYS A 164 16.85 -10.22 4.95
N ASN A 165 17.09 -11.29 4.19
CA ASN A 165 18.43 -11.61 3.68
C ASN A 165 18.93 -10.51 2.72
N LEU A 166 18.08 -10.10 1.78
CA LEU A 166 18.37 -9.00 0.84
C LEU A 166 18.68 -7.70 1.58
N ILE A 167 17.91 -7.34 2.62
CA ILE A 167 18.18 -6.14 3.42
C ILE A 167 19.50 -6.27 4.20
N GLN A 168 19.77 -7.44 4.79
CA GLN A 168 20.98 -7.70 5.57
C GLN A 168 22.27 -7.59 4.73
N GLU A 169 22.21 -7.99 3.46
CA GLU A 169 23.30 -7.77 2.50
C GLU A 169 23.35 -6.31 2.03
N ALA A 170 22.19 -5.72 1.69
CA ALA A 170 22.11 -4.41 1.07
C ALA A 170 22.46 -3.23 2.00
N VAL A 171 22.31 -3.37 3.33
CA VAL A 171 22.80 -2.34 4.27
C VAL A 171 24.33 -2.18 4.25
N LEU A 172 25.07 -3.17 3.75
CA LEU A 172 26.53 -3.14 3.63
C LEU A 172 27.04 -2.66 2.26
N TRP A 173 26.15 -2.40 1.30
CA TRP A 173 26.54 -1.97 -0.03
C TRP A 173 27.25 -0.59 0.02
N PRO A 174 28.39 -0.41 -0.68
CA PRO A 174 29.16 0.83 -0.61
C PRO A 174 28.36 2.10 -0.91
N GLN A 175 27.45 2.04 -1.88
CA GLN A 175 26.57 3.16 -2.23
C GLN A 175 25.56 3.49 -1.12
N VAL A 176 25.10 2.50 -0.36
CA VAL A 176 24.17 2.69 0.78
C VAL A 176 24.89 3.35 1.94
N VAL A 177 26.08 2.85 2.30
CA VAL A 177 26.92 3.42 3.36
C VAL A 177 27.36 4.84 3.01
N ALA A 178 27.78 5.09 1.76
CA ALA A 178 28.18 6.42 1.29
C ALA A 178 27.01 7.42 1.32
N ALA A 179 25.83 7.04 0.82
CA ALA A 179 24.64 7.90 0.84
C ALA A 179 24.15 8.17 2.28
N ALA A 180 24.17 7.16 3.16
CA ALA A 180 23.83 7.34 4.56
C ALA A 180 24.79 8.31 5.27
N THR A 181 26.08 8.17 5.01
CA THR A 181 27.13 9.06 5.57
C THR A 181 26.99 10.48 5.04
N ALA A 182 26.79 10.67 3.74
CA ALA A 182 26.58 11.98 3.14
C ALA A 182 25.33 12.69 3.70
N LEU A 183 24.23 11.94 3.91
CA LEU A 183 23.03 12.48 4.56
C LEU A 183 23.27 12.79 6.04
N ARG A 184 24.17 12.07 6.73
CA ARG A 184 24.67 12.41 8.08
C ARG A 184 25.49 13.68 8.14
N ASP A 185 26.48 13.83 7.26
CA ASP A 185 27.31 15.03 7.24
C ASP A 185 26.52 16.27 6.82
N LYS A 186 25.53 16.15 5.92
CA LYS A 186 24.62 17.25 5.53
C LYS A 186 23.90 17.88 6.73
N HIS A 187 23.51 17.07 7.71
CA HIS A 187 22.74 17.50 8.90
C HIS A 187 23.48 17.20 10.20
N LYS A 188 24.80 17.41 10.21
CA LYS A 188 25.69 17.04 11.31
C LYS A 188 25.28 17.69 12.63
N GLY A 189 25.21 16.88 13.69
CA GLY A 189 24.87 17.33 15.04
C GLY A 189 23.37 17.47 15.34
N LYS A 190 22.49 17.20 14.36
CA LYS A 190 21.03 17.18 14.54
C LYS A 190 20.53 15.73 14.66
N LEU A 191 19.37 15.55 15.30
CA LEU A 191 18.57 14.33 15.26
C LEU A 191 17.63 14.33 14.06
N LEU A 192 17.45 13.19 13.43
CA LEU A 192 16.81 13.09 12.12
C LEU A 192 15.60 12.15 12.14
N LEU A 193 14.47 12.67 11.68
CA LEU A 193 13.27 11.88 11.42
C LEU A 193 13.17 11.60 9.93
N ALA A 194 13.10 10.34 9.53
CA ALA A 194 12.72 9.96 8.18
C ALA A 194 11.20 9.97 8.02
N GLY A 195 10.73 10.47 6.88
CA GLY A 195 9.38 10.24 6.36
C GLY A 195 9.48 9.80 4.90
N VAL A 196 8.81 8.71 4.53
CA VAL A 196 8.72 8.23 3.15
C VAL A 196 7.27 7.83 2.88
N ASP A 197 6.63 8.59 2.00
CA ASP A 197 5.18 8.53 1.80
C ASP A 197 4.83 8.73 0.32
N VAL A 198 3.70 8.18 -0.12
CA VAL A 198 3.10 8.50 -1.43
C VAL A 198 2.37 9.84 -1.34
N CYS A 199 2.43 10.65 -2.40
CA CYS A 199 1.73 11.92 -2.49
C CYS A 199 0.22 11.73 -2.69
N GLN A 200 -0.49 11.54 -1.57
CA GLN A 200 -1.95 11.38 -1.52
C GLN A 200 -2.45 11.78 -0.13
N ARG A 201 -3.69 12.28 -0.03
CA ARG A 201 -4.27 12.80 1.23
C ARG A 201 -4.18 11.80 2.38
N LEU A 202 -4.41 10.51 2.10
CA LEU A 202 -4.44 9.45 3.10
C LEU A 202 -3.07 9.06 3.68
N SER A 203 -1.96 9.45 3.03
CA SER A 203 -0.62 9.27 3.59
C SER A 203 -0.37 10.16 4.82
N GLY A 204 -1.17 11.21 5.03
CA GLY A 204 -1.12 12.03 6.24
C GLY A 204 0.13 12.91 6.37
N VAL A 205 0.86 13.16 5.28
CA VAL A 205 2.02 14.08 5.27
C VAL A 205 1.65 15.50 5.72
N PRO A 206 0.50 16.10 5.32
CA PRO A 206 0.07 17.40 5.85
C PRO A 206 -0.09 17.40 7.38
N LEU A 207 -0.69 16.34 7.95
CA LEU A 207 -0.86 16.20 9.39
C LEU A 207 0.50 16.04 10.11
N LYS A 208 1.44 15.31 9.49
CA LYS A 208 2.82 15.18 9.96
C LYS A 208 3.51 16.55 10.08
N LEU A 209 3.38 17.37 9.05
CA LEU A 209 3.96 18.71 8.99
C LEU A 209 3.31 19.66 9.99
N LEU A 210 1.99 19.64 10.13
CA LEU A 210 1.27 20.42 11.15
C LEU A 210 1.69 20.05 12.58
N ALA A 211 1.85 18.75 12.87
CA ALA A 211 2.37 18.29 14.17
C ALA A 211 3.83 18.73 14.40
N PHE A 212 4.66 18.74 13.36
CA PHE A 212 6.05 19.17 13.41
C PHE A 212 6.19 20.70 13.62
N GLU A 213 5.32 21.49 12.99
CA GLU A 213 5.18 22.93 13.23
C GLU A 213 4.73 23.21 14.67
N GLN A 214 3.69 22.50 15.15
CA GLN A 214 3.21 22.64 16.52
C GLN A 214 4.30 22.29 17.53
N PHE A 215 5.10 21.25 17.26
CA PHE A 215 6.25 20.89 18.08
C PHE A 215 7.27 22.04 18.20
N PHE A 216 7.66 22.69 17.11
CA PHE A 216 8.61 23.82 17.18
C PHE A 216 8.02 25.10 17.80
N ASN A 217 6.71 25.31 17.69
CA ASN A 217 6.03 26.40 18.39
C ASN A 217 6.01 26.18 19.91
N GLN A 218 5.78 24.94 20.36
CA GLN A 218 5.76 24.59 21.78
C GLN A 218 7.16 24.38 22.37
N CYS A 219 8.13 23.95 21.57
CA CYS A 219 9.48 23.60 21.99
C CYS A 219 10.56 24.27 21.11
N PRO A 220 10.70 25.62 21.11
CA PRO A 220 11.59 26.34 20.18
C PRO A 220 13.08 25.96 20.26
N THR A 221 13.53 25.44 21.40
CA THR A 221 14.92 25.02 21.67
C THR A 221 15.39 23.78 20.89
N TRP A 222 14.53 23.23 20.02
CA TRP A 222 14.81 22.08 19.17
C TRP A 222 15.04 22.42 17.70
N LYS A 223 14.80 23.65 17.24
CA LYS A 223 14.94 24.05 15.83
C LYS A 223 16.33 23.74 15.26
N ASP A 224 17.37 24.01 16.04
CA ASP A 224 18.76 23.76 15.64
C ASP A 224 19.21 22.30 15.86
N LYS A 225 18.35 21.44 16.42
CA LYS A 225 18.68 20.08 16.89
C LYS A 225 17.92 18.97 16.15
N LEU A 226 16.96 19.31 15.30
CA LEU A 226 16.01 18.35 14.74
C LEU A 226 15.72 18.66 13.27
N VAL A 227 15.75 17.64 12.41
CA VAL A 227 15.39 17.77 10.99
C VAL A 227 14.42 16.66 10.59
N LEU A 228 13.34 17.03 9.90
CA LEU A 228 12.49 16.08 9.20
C LEU A 228 13.01 15.88 7.77
N VAL A 229 13.55 14.70 7.47
CA VAL A 229 13.89 14.27 6.10
C VAL A 229 12.67 13.60 5.50
N GLN A 230 11.85 14.38 4.81
CA GLN A 230 10.64 13.90 4.17
C GLN A 230 10.91 13.67 2.67
N ARG A 231 10.59 12.46 2.21
CA ARG A 231 10.57 12.06 0.82
C ARG A 231 9.15 11.72 0.41
N VAL A 232 8.70 12.29 -0.71
CA VAL A 232 7.34 12.12 -1.21
C VAL A 232 7.40 11.57 -2.62
N HIS A 233 6.78 10.41 -2.84
CA HIS A 233 6.73 9.78 -4.15
C HIS A 233 5.47 10.23 -4.91
N LEU A 234 5.68 10.81 -6.10
CA LEU A 234 4.65 11.10 -7.09
C LEU A 234 4.43 9.85 -7.94
N THR A 235 3.25 9.26 -7.86
CA THR A 235 2.88 8.02 -8.57
C THR A 235 2.28 8.28 -9.94
N SER A 236 1.81 9.51 -10.21
CA SER A 236 1.03 9.87 -11.39
C SER A 236 -0.26 9.06 -11.59
N SER A 237 -0.71 8.32 -10.57
CA SER A 237 -1.83 7.38 -10.60
C SER A 237 -3.17 7.97 -10.10
N ARG A 238 -3.15 9.20 -9.57
CA ARG A 238 -4.29 9.94 -9.00
C ARG A 238 -4.04 11.45 -9.13
N GLN A 239 -3.98 11.96 -10.34
CA GLN A 239 -3.40 13.28 -10.62
C GLN A 239 -4.09 14.42 -9.85
N GLY A 240 -5.42 14.34 -9.62
CA GLY A 240 -6.16 15.25 -8.75
C GLY A 240 -5.69 15.27 -7.28
N ASP A 241 -5.78 14.14 -6.56
CA ASP A 241 -5.34 14.01 -5.16
C ASP A 241 -3.83 14.28 -5.01
N GLU A 242 -3.02 13.83 -5.97
CA GLU A 242 -1.56 14.03 -6.00
C GLU A 242 -1.20 15.52 -6.15
N ALA A 243 -1.85 16.25 -7.07
CA ALA A 243 -1.62 17.68 -7.26
C ALA A 243 -2.11 18.51 -6.05
N TYR A 244 -3.28 18.19 -5.51
CA TYR A 244 -3.82 18.84 -4.30
C TYR A 244 -2.89 18.61 -3.10
N SER A 245 -2.50 17.35 -2.85
CA SER A 245 -1.61 16.97 -1.76
C SER A 245 -0.23 17.61 -1.90
N SER A 246 0.37 17.60 -3.10
CA SER A 246 1.66 18.25 -3.38
C SER A 246 1.60 19.76 -3.09
N HIS A 247 0.52 20.43 -3.52
CA HIS A 247 0.33 21.86 -3.27
C HIS A 247 0.26 22.19 -1.77
N GLU A 248 -0.58 21.46 -1.02
CA GLU A 248 -0.72 21.63 0.43
C GLU A 248 0.60 21.34 1.17
N ILE A 249 1.31 20.25 0.82
CA ILE A 249 2.59 19.89 1.42
C ILE A 249 3.64 20.98 1.15
N LYS A 250 3.76 21.48 -0.09
CA LYS A 250 4.70 22.57 -0.44
C LYS A 250 4.40 23.87 0.31
N GLN A 251 3.13 24.22 0.47
CA GLN A 251 2.71 25.38 1.27
C GLN A 251 3.12 25.23 2.74
N LEU A 252 2.89 24.06 3.34
CA LEU A 252 3.28 23.77 4.72
C LEU A 252 4.79 23.80 4.90
N VAL A 253 5.57 23.14 4.02
CA VAL A 253 7.04 23.18 4.05
C VAL A 253 7.56 24.62 3.97
N THR A 254 7.02 25.43 3.06
CA THR A 254 7.39 26.85 2.91
C THR A 254 7.07 27.67 4.17
N ARG A 255 5.88 27.48 4.77
CA ARG A 255 5.47 28.19 5.98
C ARG A 255 6.34 27.83 7.19
N ILE A 256 6.63 26.54 7.35
CA ILE A 256 7.41 26.01 8.48
C ILE A 256 8.87 26.48 8.37
N THR A 257 9.48 26.32 7.21
CA THR A 257 10.89 26.74 6.99
C THR A 257 11.07 28.25 7.14
N ALA A 258 10.12 29.07 6.68
CA ALA A 258 10.13 30.52 6.91
C ALA A 258 10.00 30.90 8.39
N SER A 259 9.24 30.14 9.18
CA SER A 259 8.94 30.45 10.59
C SER A 259 9.95 29.85 11.59
N HIS A 260 10.65 28.78 11.19
CA HIS A 260 11.47 27.96 12.10
C HIS A 260 12.90 27.70 11.60
N GLY A 261 13.24 28.08 10.37
CA GLY A 261 14.57 27.95 9.77
C GLY A 261 14.57 27.02 8.55
N ALA A 262 15.38 27.34 7.54
CA ALA A 262 15.44 26.57 6.29
C ALA A 262 15.82 25.10 6.51
N ASP A 263 16.69 24.82 7.48
CA ASP A 263 17.23 23.48 7.71
C ASP A 263 16.31 22.53 8.48
N VAL A 264 15.13 22.97 8.95
CA VAL A 264 14.28 22.12 9.82
C VAL A 264 13.55 21.03 9.05
N ILE A 265 13.38 21.19 7.72
CA ILE A 265 12.83 20.16 6.83
C ILE A 265 13.76 19.99 5.63
N ASP A 266 14.26 18.77 5.44
CA ASP A 266 14.87 18.32 4.19
C ASP A 266 13.78 17.65 3.34
N TYR A 267 13.20 18.41 2.42
CA TYR A 267 12.05 17.99 1.61
C TYR A 267 12.42 17.70 0.16
N GLU A 268 11.87 16.61 -0.39
CA GLU A 268 12.02 16.25 -1.80
C GLU A 268 10.77 15.50 -2.30
N GLU A 269 10.29 15.88 -3.48
CA GLU A 269 9.32 15.11 -4.27
C GLU A 269 10.03 14.42 -5.43
N SER A 270 9.67 13.18 -5.73
CA SER A 270 10.21 12.47 -6.89
C SER A 270 9.15 11.58 -7.56
N ALA A 271 9.10 11.68 -8.89
CA ALA A 271 8.36 10.75 -9.75
C ALA A 271 9.04 9.37 -9.84
N THR A 272 10.32 9.27 -9.45
CA THR A 272 11.02 7.99 -9.35
C THR A 272 10.85 7.44 -7.93
N PRO A 273 10.36 6.20 -7.74
CA PRO A 273 10.28 5.59 -6.42
C PRO A 273 11.70 5.37 -5.85
N LEU A 274 11.87 5.59 -4.54
CA LEU A 274 13.15 5.34 -3.86
C LEU A 274 13.57 3.88 -4.03
N SER A 275 14.77 3.66 -4.55
CA SER A 275 15.33 2.31 -4.67
C SER A 275 15.54 1.69 -3.28
N LEU A 276 15.76 0.38 -3.23
CA LEU A 276 16.14 -0.27 -1.97
C LEU A 276 17.37 0.41 -1.35
N ALA A 277 18.36 0.77 -2.16
CA ALA A 277 19.58 1.43 -1.69
C ALA A 277 19.27 2.80 -1.05
N ASP A 278 18.41 3.61 -1.67
CA ASP A 278 18.05 4.94 -1.14
C ASP A 278 17.24 4.84 0.15
N ARG A 279 16.28 3.89 0.23
CA ARG A 279 15.52 3.64 1.45
C ARG A 279 16.42 3.17 2.58
N LEU A 280 17.31 2.21 2.33
CA LEU A 280 18.24 1.73 3.35
C LEU A 280 19.22 2.82 3.79
N ALA A 281 19.72 3.66 2.87
CA ALA A 281 20.58 4.79 3.21
C ALA A 281 19.87 5.79 4.15
N LEU A 282 18.61 6.11 3.84
CA LEU A 282 17.75 6.95 4.68
C LEU A 282 17.47 6.29 6.05
N TRP A 283 17.17 4.99 6.10
CA TRP A 283 16.95 4.26 7.35
C TRP A 283 18.20 4.24 8.22
N LEU A 284 19.37 3.89 7.66
CA LEU A 284 20.62 3.87 8.41
C LEU A 284 20.98 5.25 8.95
N ALA A 285 20.82 6.29 8.13
CA ALA A 285 21.15 7.64 8.53
C ALA A 285 20.18 8.21 9.59
N CYS A 286 18.86 8.03 9.48
CA CYS A 286 17.91 8.67 10.39
C CYS A 286 17.78 7.95 11.75
N ASP A 287 17.50 8.72 12.80
CA ASP A 287 17.36 8.23 14.17
C ASP A 287 15.97 7.66 14.45
N MET A 288 14.96 8.25 13.81
CA MET A 288 13.55 7.88 13.94
C MET A 288 12.88 7.78 12.57
N LEU A 289 11.88 6.91 12.45
CA LEU A 289 10.94 6.89 11.33
C LEU A 289 9.58 7.42 11.80
N LEU A 290 9.02 8.38 11.08
CA LEU A 290 7.74 9.00 11.38
C LEU A 290 6.70 8.62 10.30
N VAL A 291 5.86 7.63 10.62
CA VAL A 291 4.71 7.19 9.81
C VAL A 291 3.43 7.71 10.44
N THR A 292 2.63 8.44 9.65
CA THR A 292 1.40 9.12 10.11
C THR A 292 0.22 8.91 9.14
N SER A 293 0.22 7.78 8.42
CA SER A 293 -0.82 7.45 7.45
C SER A 293 -2.19 7.35 8.11
N ILE A 294 -3.16 8.12 7.61
CA ILE A 294 -4.54 8.15 8.12
C ILE A 294 -5.22 6.80 7.87
N ARG A 295 -5.00 6.26 6.66
CA ARG A 295 -5.45 4.93 6.26
C ARG A 295 -4.57 4.44 5.12
N GLY A 296 -3.98 3.26 5.28
CA GLY A 296 -3.21 2.58 4.24
C GLY A 296 -3.49 1.09 4.27
N GLY A 297 -3.09 0.38 3.21
CA GLY A 297 -3.00 -1.07 3.20
C GLY A 297 -1.72 -1.53 3.88
N LEU A 298 -0.90 -2.27 3.15
CA LEU A 298 0.43 -2.65 3.59
C LEU A 298 1.39 -1.44 3.61
N ASN A 299 2.08 -1.21 4.73
CA ASN A 299 3.25 -0.35 4.81
C ASN A 299 4.41 -1.13 5.41
N LEU A 300 5.44 -1.43 4.60
CA LEU A 300 6.62 -2.19 5.02
C LEU A 300 7.74 -1.32 5.60
N HIS A 301 7.69 0.01 5.43
CA HIS A 301 8.77 0.91 5.89
C HIS A 301 9.09 0.77 7.39
N PRO A 302 8.13 0.59 8.33
CA PRO A 302 8.44 0.31 9.73
C PRO A 302 9.22 -0.98 9.94
N LEU A 303 8.90 -2.03 9.19
CA LEU A 303 9.59 -3.32 9.27
C LEU A 303 11.00 -3.22 8.67
N GLU A 304 11.12 -2.60 7.49
CA GLU A 304 12.41 -2.33 6.85
C GLU A 304 13.32 -1.50 7.78
N PHE A 305 12.81 -0.40 8.36
CA PHE A 305 13.56 0.49 9.24
C PHE A 305 14.06 -0.24 10.49
N VAL A 306 13.17 -0.91 11.24
CA VAL A 306 13.56 -1.63 12.45
C VAL A 306 14.59 -2.72 12.14
N PHE A 307 14.40 -3.47 11.05
CA PHE A 307 15.33 -4.52 10.66
C PHE A 307 16.68 -3.95 10.20
N ALA A 308 16.71 -2.90 9.38
CA ALA A 308 17.94 -2.26 8.89
C ALA A 308 18.77 -1.64 10.04
N LYS A 309 18.13 -0.92 10.98
CA LYS A 309 18.83 -0.41 12.19
C LYS A 309 19.35 -1.55 13.07
N GLY A 310 18.69 -2.70 13.09
CA GLY A 310 19.16 -3.91 13.80
C GLY A 310 20.37 -4.56 13.11
N ALA A 311 20.27 -4.78 11.79
CA ALA A 311 21.32 -5.40 10.98
C ALA A 311 22.63 -4.59 10.99
N SER A 312 22.56 -3.26 10.89
CA SER A 312 23.75 -2.40 10.98
C SER A 312 24.45 -2.47 12.35
N LYS A 313 23.71 -2.59 13.45
CA LYS A 313 24.31 -2.82 14.78
C LYS A 313 24.97 -4.19 14.89
N ALA A 314 24.43 -5.21 14.21
CA ALA A 314 25.04 -6.52 14.14
C ALA A 314 26.34 -6.49 13.31
N SER A 315 26.39 -5.78 12.18
CA SER A 315 27.63 -5.62 11.42
C SER A 315 28.70 -4.84 12.19
N ASP A 316 28.33 -3.82 12.98
CA ASP A 316 29.27 -3.12 13.86
C ASP A 316 29.84 -4.01 14.98
N LEU A 317 29.05 -4.99 15.46
CA LEU A 317 29.50 -6.01 16.41
C LEU A 317 30.45 -7.02 15.74
N HIS A 318 30.15 -7.47 14.53
CA HIS A 318 31.04 -8.37 13.76
C HIS A 318 32.36 -7.68 13.37
N ALA A 319 32.31 -6.43 12.91
CA ALA A 319 33.50 -5.63 12.59
C ALA A 319 34.40 -5.36 13.82
N LYS A 320 33.85 -5.41 15.04
CA LYS A 320 34.60 -5.33 16.31
C LYS A 320 34.97 -6.70 16.89
N ALA A 321 34.46 -7.80 16.35
CA ALA A 321 34.70 -9.15 16.85
C ALA A 321 35.94 -9.82 16.25
N GLY A 322 36.48 -9.31 15.13
CA GLY A 322 37.78 -9.74 14.60
C GLY A 322 37.84 -11.19 14.12
N VAL A 323 36.80 -11.65 13.42
CA VAL A 323 36.76 -12.90 12.65
C VAL A 323 36.28 -12.57 11.24
#